data_AF-A0A954I1H7-F1
#
_entry.id   AF-A0A954I1H7-F1
#
_cell.length_a   1.000
_cell.length_b   1.000
_cell.length_c   1.000
_cell.angle_alpha   90.00
_cell.angle_beta   90.00
_cell.angle_gamma   90.00
#
_symmetry.space_group_name_H-M   'P 1'
#
loop_
_entity.id
_entity.type
_entity.pdbx_description
1 polymer ?
#
loop_
_entity_poly.entity_id
_entity_poly.type
_entity_poly.pdbx_seq_one_letter_code
_entity_poly.pdbx_strand_id
1 'polypeptide(L)'
;MVLSLVHLRWIIAAVASLVTLPLVGVFLLARARNVQYWIRPYLFASESRGGGEDDQPIDVFIAVCDHFEPECYGADRETARSRVARWVQDYPRLFEGFRDSRGRAPQHTYFFPQDEYRPEYLDELKRLCDAGFGDVDVHLHHDADTAAGLRDKLEEFRETLSVRHGLLREDPRTGRTVYGFI
;
A
#
# COMPACT_ATOMS: atom_id res chain seq x y z
N MET A 1 -16.56 -48.70 41.13
CA MET A 1 -15.89 -48.80 39.83
C MET A 1 -14.67 -47.87 39.87
N VAL A 2 -13.50 -48.40 40.24
CA VAL A 2 -12.27 -47.60 40.34
C VAL A 2 -11.65 -47.57 38.94
N LEU A 3 -11.61 -46.42 38.28
CA LEU A 3 -10.81 -46.28 37.07
C LEU A 3 -9.38 -46.66 37.41
N SER A 4 -8.81 -47.64 36.71
CA SER A 4 -7.40 -48.00 36.89
C SER A 4 -6.54 -46.78 36.53
N LEU A 5 -5.43 -46.57 37.26
CA LEU A 5 -4.47 -45.49 36.98
C LEU A 5 -4.05 -45.45 35.50
N VAL A 6 -4.08 -46.58 34.79
CA VAL A 6 -3.81 -46.66 33.35
C VAL A 6 -4.90 -45.97 32.53
N HIS A 7 -6.18 -46.18 32.86
CA HIS A 7 -7.31 -45.57 32.15
C HIS A 7 -7.35 -44.05 32.37
N LEU A 8 -7.03 -43.61 33.60
CA LEU A 8 -6.91 -42.20 33.92
C LEU A 8 -5.79 -41.52 33.10
N ARG A 9 -4.64 -42.19 32.91
CA ARG A 9 -3.54 -41.67 32.08
C ARG A 9 -3.92 -41.53 30.60
N TRP A 10 -4.66 -42.48 30.03
CA TRP A 10 -5.14 -42.40 28.65
C TRP A 10 -6.18 -41.30 28.45
N ILE A 11 -7.09 -41.10 29.40
CA ILE A 11 -8.06 -40.01 29.35
C ILE A 11 -7.34 -38.66 29.41
N ILE A 12 -6.38 -38.50 30.33
CA ILE A 12 -5.58 -37.28 30.43
C ILE A 12 -4.81 -37.03 29.12
N ALA A 13 -4.20 -38.05 28.54
CA ALA A 13 -3.49 -37.92 27.27
C ALA A 13 -4.43 -37.53 26.12
N ALA A 14 -5.61 -38.16 26.03
CA ALA A 14 -6.59 -37.84 24.99
C ALA A 14 -7.11 -36.40 25.11
N VAL A 15 -7.42 -35.96 26.34
CA VAL A 15 -7.84 -34.58 26.60
C VAL A 15 -6.71 -33.59 26.29
N ALA A 16 -5.48 -33.90 26.70
CA ALA A 16 -4.32 -33.07 26.40
C ALA A 16 -4.10 -32.95 24.88
N SER A 17 -4.18 -34.05 24.13
CA SER A 17 -4.07 -34.04 22.66
C SER A 17 -5.18 -33.25 21.98
N LEU A 18 -6.42 -33.34 22.50
CA LEU A 18 -7.57 -32.60 21.96
C LEU A 18 -7.40 -31.08 22.10
N VAL A 19 -6.59 -30.63 23.06
CA VAL A 19 -6.28 -29.20 23.28
C VAL A 19 -5.00 -28.79 22.55
N THR A 20 -3.93 -29.59 22.61
CA THR A 20 -2.62 -29.21 22.06
C THR A 20 -2.61 -29.22 20.53
N LEU A 21 -3.27 -30.17 19.87
CA LEU A 21 -3.27 -30.25 18.41
C LEU A 21 -3.92 -29.02 17.75
N PRO A 22 -5.11 -28.55 18.18
CA PRO A 22 -5.67 -27.30 17.66
C PRO A 22 -4.79 -26.08 17.94
N LEU A 23 -4.19 -25.98 19.14
CA LEU A 23 -3.31 -24.85 19.48
C LEU A 23 -2.07 -24.80 18.59
N VAL A 24 -1.45 -25.95 18.32
CA VAL A 24 -0.33 -26.03 17.36
C VAL A 24 -0.81 -25.68 15.95
N GLY A 25 -1.97 -26.18 15.54
CA GLY A 25 -2.56 -25.84 14.24
C GLY A 25 -2.78 -24.33 14.06
N VAL A 26 -3.39 -23.68 15.07
CA VAL A 26 -3.59 -22.22 15.10
C VAL A 26 -2.24 -21.49 15.08
N PHE A 27 -1.26 -21.94 15.85
CA PHE A 27 0.07 -21.34 15.86
C PHE A 27 0.77 -21.43 14.51
N LEU A 28 0.71 -22.58 13.84
CA LEU A 28 1.30 -22.76 12.50
C LEU A 28 0.60 -21.90 11.46
N LEU A 29 -0.73 -21.80 11.50
CA LEU A 29 -1.51 -20.92 10.63
C LEU A 29 -1.17 -19.45 10.86
N ALA A 30 -1.07 -19.04 12.13
CA ALA A 30 -0.66 -17.70 12.51
C ALA A 30 0.74 -17.38 11.97
N ARG A 31 1.70 -18.30 12.11
CA ARG A 31 3.06 -18.17 11.56
C ARG A 31 3.07 -18.10 10.04
N ALA A 32 2.33 -18.97 9.36
CA ALA A 32 2.26 -19.01 7.90
C ALA A 32 1.65 -17.74 7.31
N ARG A 33 0.78 -17.06 8.07
CA ARG A 33 0.15 -15.79 7.69
C ARG A 33 0.79 -14.57 8.35
N ASN A 34 1.95 -14.73 8.98
CA ASN A 34 2.69 -13.65 9.61
C ASN A 34 1.90 -12.84 10.67
N VAL A 35 0.87 -13.45 11.25
CA VAL A 35 -0.05 -12.85 12.23
C VAL A 35 0.70 -12.40 13.49
N GLN A 36 1.78 -13.09 13.84
CA GLN A 36 2.60 -12.77 15.01
C GLN A 36 3.18 -11.36 15.01
N TYR A 37 3.34 -10.72 13.84
CA TYR A 37 3.93 -9.37 13.75
C TYR A 37 2.94 -8.27 14.13
N TRP A 38 1.63 -8.49 13.91
CA TRP A 38 0.62 -7.46 14.06
C TRP A 38 -0.48 -7.78 15.08
N ILE A 39 -0.67 -9.05 15.49
CA ILE A 39 -1.79 -9.43 16.37
C ILE A 39 -1.71 -8.78 17.76
N ARG A 40 -0.49 -8.64 18.30
CA ARG A 40 -0.27 -8.01 19.60
C ARG A 40 -0.63 -6.52 19.58
N PRO A 41 -0.08 -5.67 18.68
CA PRO A 41 -0.50 -4.28 18.62
C PRO A 41 -1.97 -4.11 18.21
N TYR A 42 -2.54 -5.05 17.44
CA TYR A 42 -3.96 -5.01 17.09
C TYR A 42 -4.90 -5.22 18.30
N LEU A 43 -4.64 -6.24 19.13
CA LEU A 43 -5.49 -6.56 20.29
C LEU A 43 -5.23 -5.68 21.50
N PHE A 44 -3.98 -5.24 21.67
CA PHE A 44 -3.53 -4.48 22.82
C PHE A 44 -3.09 -3.09 22.40
N ALA A 45 -3.84 -2.48 21.47
CA ALA A 45 -3.55 -1.17 20.90
C ALA A 45 -3.00 -0.22 21.96
N SER A 46 -1.68 0.00 21.87
CA SER A 46 -0.89 0.84 22.75
C SER A 46 -0.49 2.08 21.97
N GLU A 47 -1.44 2.66 21.26
CA GLU A 47 -1.28 4.05 20.88
C GLU A 47 -1.76 4.86 22.08
N SER A 48 -0.81 5.40 22.82
CA SER A 48 -1.12 6.55 23.65
C SER A 48 -1.72 7.59 22.70
N ARG A 49 -3.01 7.89 22.87
CA ARG A 49 -3.51 9.19 22.46
C ARG A 49 -2.68 10.18 23.25
N GLY A 50 -1.62 10.72 22.64
CA GLY A 50 -0.92 11.85 23.21
C GLY A 50 -2.01 12.88 23.51
N GLY A 51 -2.18 13.22 24.77
CA GLY A 51 -3.06 14.33 25.15
C GLY A 51 -2.47 15.56 24.48
N GLY A 52 -3.04 15.95 23.35
CA GLY A 52 -2.79 17.28 22.81
C GLY A 52 -3.19 18.28 23.89
N GLU A 53 -2.45 19.38 24.01
CA GLU A 53 -2.91 20.51 24.81
C GLU A 53 -4.32 20.88 24.31
N ASP A 54 -5.30 20.93 25.22
CA ASP A 54 -6.74 21.01 24.91
C ASP A 54 -7.14 22.24 24.05
N ASP A 55 -6.22 23.19 23.85
CA ASP A 55 -6.42 24.45 23.13
C ASP A 55 -5.72 24.53 21.74
N GLN A 56 -5.02 23.49 21.26
CA GLN A 56 -4.40 23.53 19.93
C GLN A 56 -5.34 23.01 18.83
N PRO A 57 -5.36 23.64 17.63
CA PRO A 57 -6.06 23.09 16.47
C PRO A 57 -5.57 21.68 16.13
N ILE A 58 -6.50 20.75 15.92
CA ILE A 58 -6.18 19.40 15.45
C ILE A 58 -6.12 19.42 13.92
N ASP A 59 -4.94 19.16 13.36
CA ASP A 59 -4.78 18.91 11.94
C ASP A 59 -5.18 17.46 11.60
N VAL A 60 -6.20 17.31 10.76
CA VAL A 60 -6.66 15.99 10.31
C VAL A 60 -6.18 15.74 8.88
N PHE A 61 -5.40 14.68 8.70
CA PHE A 61 -5.00 14.19 7.38
C PHE A 61 -5.87 12.99 7.02
N ILE A 62 -6.57 13.07 5.89
CA ILE A 62 -7.36 11.98 5.33
C ILE A 62 -6.65 11.50 4.08
N ALA A 63 -6.30 10.22 4.05
CA ALA A 63 -5.73 9.56 2.89
C ALA A 63 -6.65 8.40 2.48
N VAL A 64 -7.00 8.36 1.19
CA VAL A 64 -7.66 7.21 0.58
C VAL A 64 -6.59 6.51 -0.25
N CYS A 65 -6.19 5.33 0.19
CA CYS A 65 -5.13 4.56 -0.45
C CYS A 65 -5.76 3.42 -1.25
N ASP A 66 -5.52 3.42 -2.56
CA ASP A 66 -5.91 2.34 -3.48
C ASP A 66 -4.73 2.04 -4.42
N HIS A 67 -4.72 0.84 -5.02
CA HIS A 67 -3.74 0.50 -6.04
C HIS A 67 -4.14 1.14 -7.37
N PHE A 68 -3.22 1.89 -7.97
CA PHE A 68 -3.43 2.46 -9.30
C PHE A 68 -2.84 1.51 -10.36
N GLU A 69 -3.65 0.61 -10.88
CA GLU A 69 -3.24 -0.38 -11.89
C GLU A 69 -4.19 -0.32 -13.11
N PRO A 70 -3.88 0.47 -14.14
CA PRO A 70 -4.71 0.57 -15.35
C PRO A 70 -5.03 -0.78 -16.01
N GLU A 71 -4.08 -1.71 -16.08
CA GLU A 71 -4.24 -3.05 -16.69
C GLU A 71 -4.78 -4.11 -15.69
N CYS A 72 -5.20 -3.70 -14.49
CA CYS A 72 -5.72 -4.62 -13.47
C CYS A 72 -6.89 -5.49 -13.96
N TYR A 73 -6.97 -6.70 -13.41
CA TYR A 73 -7.92 -7.75 -13.79
C TYR A 73 -7.77 -8.24 -15.24
N GLY A 74 -6.57 -8.08 -15.83
CA GLY A 74 -6.29 -8.50 -17.20
C GLY A 74 -6.99 -7.63 -18.24
N ALA A 75 -7.16 -6.33 -17.93
CA ALA A 75 -7.77 -5.40 -18.85
C ALA A 75 -6.91 -5.23 -20.11
N ASP A 76 -7.56 -5.12 -21.27
CA ASP A 76 -6.85 -4.80 -22.50
C ASP A 76 -6.39 -3.34 -22.51
N ARG A 77 -5.55 -3.00 -23.49
CA ARG A 77 -4.95 -1.67 -23.60
C ARG A 77 -5.97 -0.56 -23.81
N GLU A 78 -7.05 -0.83 -24.53
CA GLU A 78 -8.10 0.16 -24.76
C GLU A 78 -8.85 0.48 -23.47
N THR A 79 -9.14 -0.55 -22.68
CA THR A 79 -9.75 -0.43 -21.36
C THR A 79 -8.83 0.31 -20.39
N ALA A 80 -7.54 -0.07 -20.31
CA ALA A 80 -6.57 0.60 -19.47
C ALA A 80 -6.41 2.08 -19.83
N ARG A 81 -6.30 2.39 -21.13
CA ARG A 81 -6.29 3.78 -21.64
C ARG A 81 -7.55 4.54 -21.24
N SER A 82 -8.72 3.92 -21.34
CA SER A 82 -10.00 4.54 -20.97
C SER A 82 -10.09 4.81 -19.48
N ARG A 83 -9.52 3.93 -18.63
CA ARG A 83 -9.42 4.15 -17.17
C ARG A 83 -8.52 5.34 -16.85
N VAL A 84 -7.35 5.45 -17.47
CA VAL A 84 -6.45 6.61 -17.30
C VAL A 84 -7.13 7.90 -17.78
N ALA A 85 -7.75 7.87 -18.96
CA ALA A 85 -8.47 9.02 -19.51
C ALA A 85 -9.60 9.48 -18.58
N ARG A 86 -10.31 8.54 -17.95
CA ARG A 86 -11.34 8.85 -16.96
C ARG A 86 -10.77 9.59 -15.76
N TRP A 87 -9.62 9.18 -15.22
CA TRP A 87 -8.96 9.92 -14.15
C TRP A 87 -8.62 11.36 -14.56
N VAL A 88 -8.02 11.51 -15.75
CA VAL A 88 -7.60 12.81 -16.28
C VAL A 88 -8.78 13.75 -16.51
N GLN A 89 -9.94 13.22 -16.90
CA GLN A 89 -11.14 14.02 -17.19
C GLN A 89 -12.03 14.25 -15.95
N ASP A 90 -12.33 13.20 -15.21
CA ASP A 90 -13.31 13.25 -14.12
C ASP A 90 -12.71 13.78 -12.82
N TYR A 91 -11.44 13.49 -12.53
CA TYR A 91 -10.86 13.88 -11.24
C TYR A 91 -10.84 15.40 -11.05
N PRO A 92 -10.35 16.22 -12.03
CA PRO A 92 -10.48 17.67 -11.95
C PRO A 92 -11.94 18.12 -11.82
N ARG A 93 -12.82 17.61 -12.69
CA ARG A 93 -14.24 17.98 -12.73
C ARG A 93 -14.96 17.75 -11.40
N LEU A 94 -14.61 16.68 -10.69
CA LEU A 94 -15.22 16.31 -9.42
C LEU A 94 -14.61 17.08 -8.25
N PHE A 95 -13.30 17.35 -8.28
CA PHE A 95 -12.58 17.78 -7.09
C PHE A 95 -12.03 19.21 -7.13
N GLU A 96 -12.03 19.88 -8.27
CA GLU A 96 -11.52 21.26 -8.43
C GLU A 96 -12.26 22.32 -7.59
N GLY A 97 -13.44 22.00 -7.04
CA GLY A 97 -14.20 22.89 -6.17
C GLY A 97 -13.81 22.83 -4.68
N PHE A 98 -13.07 21.80 -4.26
CA PHE A 98 -12.70 21.60 -2.85
C PHE A 98 -11.31 22.14 -2.54
N ARG A 99 -11.08 22.61 -1.31
CA ARG A 99 -9.80 23.18 -0.88
C ARG A 99 -9.42 22.66 0.50
N ASP A 100 -8.20 22.17 0.65
CA ASP A 100 -7.60 21.85 1.95
C ASP A 100 -7.21 23.14 2.71
N SER A 101 -6.66 23.00 3.93
CA SER A 101 -6.20 24.14 4.74
C SER A 101 -5.07 24.95 4.10
N ARG A 102 -4.47 24.46 3.00
CA ARG A 102 -3.45 25.13 2.21
C ARG A 102 -3.96 25.59 0.84
N GLY A 103 -5.27 25.52 0.59
CA GLY A 103 -5.87 25.95 -0.67
C GLY A 103 -5.65 25.00 -1.85
N ARG A 104 -5.30 23.74 -1.61
CA ARG A 104 -5.12 22.73 -2.66
C ARG A 104 -6.37 21.88 -2.84
N ALA A 105 -6.66 21.50 -4.08
CA ALA A 105 -7.66 20.46 -4.34
C ALA A 105 -7.21 19.12 -3.71
N PRO A 106 -8.13 18.16 -3.48
CA PRO A 106 -7.75 16.79 -3.12
C PRO A 106 -6.66 16.25 -4.05
N GLN A 107 -5.53 15.84 -3.48
CA GLN A 107 -4.39 15.33 -4.23
C GLN A 107 -4.44 13.80 -4.28
N HIS A 108 -4.01 13.21 -5.40
CA HIS A 108 -3.84 11.78 -5.55
C HIS A 108 -2.43 11.44 -6.03
N THR A 109 -1.73 10.58 -5.30
CA THR A 109 -0.44 10.05 -5.78
C THR A 109 -0.69 8.76 -6.53
N TYR A 110 -0.44 8.78 -7.84
CA TYR A 110 -0.57 7.64 -8.72
C TYR A 110 0.69 6.79 -8.64
N PHE A 111 0.72 5.80 -7.75
CA PHE A 111 1.79 4.81 -7.71
C PHE A 111 1.66 3.89 -8.93
N PHE A 112 2.46 4.18 -9.96
CA PHE A 112 2.28 3.59 -11.28
C PHE A 112 3.08 2.28 -11.43
N PRO A 113 2.45 1.17 -11.83
CA PRO A 113 3.11 -0.13 -11.96
C PRO A 113 4.11 -0.12 -13.12
N GLN A 114 5.38 -0.40 -12.82
CA GLN A 114 6.46 -0.38 -13.81
C GLN A 114 6.19 -1.33 -14.98
N ASP A 115 5.62 -2.51 -14.72
CA ASP A 115 5.37 -3.55 -15.73
C ASP A 115 4.19 -3.22 -16.66
N GLU A 116 3.27 -2.34 -16.25
CA GLU A 116 2.23 -1.77 -17.12
C GLU A 116 2.70 -0.51 -17.86
N TYR A 117 3.99 -0.17 -17.80
CA TYR A 117 4.51 1.05 -18.41
C TYR A 117 4.15 1.18 -19.89
N ARG A 118 3.38 2.22 -20.18
CA ARG A 118 3.12 2.74 -21.52
C ARG A 118 3.33 4.25 -21.50
N PRO A 119 4.09 4.82 -22.44
CA PRO A 119 4.33 6.26 -22.48
C PRO A 119 3.03 7.07 -22.45
N GLU A 120 2.02 6.64 -23.20
CA GLU A 120 0.74 7.33 -23.32
C GLU A 120 -0.06 7.42 -22.00
N TYR A 121 0.13 6.47 -21.07
CA TYR A 121 -0.57 6.53 -19.78
C TYR A 121 0.07 7.60 -18.90
N LEU A 122 1.40 7.64 -18.86
CA LEU A 122 2.14 8.60 -18.05
C LEU A 122 2.14 10.01 -18.64
N ASP A 123 2.12 10.15 -19.97
CA ASP A 123 1.97 11.45 -20.64
C ASP A 123 0.65 12.12 -20.25
N GLU A 124 -0.44 11.35 -20.16
CA GLU A 124 -1.75 11.87 -19.73
C GLU A 124 -1.78 12.16 -18.22
N LEU A 125 -1.20 11.29 -17.38
CA LEU A 125 -1.06 11.55 -15.95
C LEU A 125 -0.18 12.77 -15.66
N LYS A 126 0.87 13.01 -16.44
CA LYS A 126 1.71 14.20 -16.34
C LYS A 126 0.90 15.47 -16.50
N ARG A 127 -0.02 15.52 -17.48
CA ARG A 127 -0.92 16.67 -17.67
C ARG A 127 -1.82 16.89 -16.46
N LEU A 128 -2.33 15.82 -15.87
CA LEU A 128 -3.16 15.89 -14.66
C LEU A 128 -2.35 16.39 -13.45
N CYS A 129 -1.11 15.93 -13.28
CA CYS A 129 -0.20 16.40 -12.24
C CYS A 129 0.19 17.87 -12.44
N ASP A 130 0.49 18.29 -13.67
CA ASP A 130 0.79 19.69 -14.02
C ASP A 130 -0.39 20.63 -13.76
N ALA A 131 -1.62 20.12 -13.87
CA ALA A 131 -2.84 20.84 -13.50
C ALA A 131 -3.07 20.91 -11.98
N GLY A 132 -2.18 20.33 -11.15
CA GLY A 132 -2.21 20.42 -9.69
C GLY A 132 -3.13 19.42 -9.00
N PHE A 133 -3.39 18.26 -9.64
CA PHE A 133 -4.29 17.22 -9.10
C PHE A 133 -3.57 15.99 -8.56
N GLY A 134 -2.26 16.05 -8.36
CA GLY A 134 -1.50 14.96 -7.78
C GLY A 134 -0.08 14.84 -8.27
N ASP A 135 0.49 13.66 -8.01
CA ASP A 135 1.85 13.28 -8.37
C ASP A 135 1.86 11.83 -8.87
N VAL A 136 2.94 11.41 -9.53
CA VAL A 136 3.20 10.00 -9.86
C VAL A 136 4.36 9.50 -9.00
N ASP A 137 4.27 8.26 -8.52
CA ASP A 137 5.34 7.55 -7.82
C ASP A 137 5.46 6.10 -8.33
N VAL A 138 6.37 5.31 -7.76
CA VAL A 138 6.74 3.99 -8.27
C VAL A 138 5.89 2.87 -7.64
N HIS A 139 5.31 1.99 -8.42
CA HIS A 139 4.75 0.72 -7.95
C HIS A 139 5.49 -0.45 -8.59
N LEU A 140 5.95 -1.41 -7.79
CA LEU A 140 6.62 -2.62 -8.27
C LEU A 140 5.90 -3.90 -7.83
N HIS A 141 5.48 -4.70 -8.81
CA HIS A 141 5.17 -6.10 -8.57
C HIS A 141 6.47 -6.88 -8.28
N HIS A 142 6.46 -7.65 -7.18
CA HIS A 142 7.66 -8.27 -6.59
C HIS A 142 7.62 -9.81 -6.58
N ASP A 143 6.81 -10.44 -7.44
CA ASP A 143 6.73 -11.90 -7.49
C ASP A 143 8.11 -12.50 -7.83
N ALA A 144 8.58 -13.42 -6.96
CA ALA A 144 9.88 -14.06 -7.01
C ALA A 144 11.11 -13.13 -7.23
N ASP A 145 11.06 -11.89 -6.74
CA ASP A 145 12.12 -10.91 -6.95
C ASP A 145 13.36 -11.11 -6.04
N THR A 146 14.47 -10.46 -6.40
CA THR A 146 15.73 -10.44 -5.63
C THR A 146 16.08 -9.01 -5.22
N ALA A 147 16.99 -8.87 -4.25
CA ALA A 147 17.48 -7.54 -3.85
C ALA A 147 18.19 -6.77 -4.98
N ALA A 148 18.80 -7.48 -5.94
CA ALA A 148 19.37 -6.87 -7.13
C ALA A 148 18.27 -6.42 -8.10
N GLY A 149 17.31 -7.31 -8.39
CA GLY A 149 16.17 -7.02 -9.26
C GLY A 149 15.33 -5.84 -8.79
N LEU A 150 15.06 -5.76 -7.48
CA LEU A 150 14.39 -4.59 -6.88
C LEU A 150 15.16 -3.30 -7.15
N ARG A 151 16.48 -3.30 -6.96
CA ARG A 151 17.31 -2.11 -7.20
C ARG A 151 17.25 -1.69 -8.67
N ASP A 152 17.44 -2.64 -9.57
CA ASP A 152 17.46 -2.38 -11.01
C ASP A 152 16.12 -1.80 -11.48
N LYS A 153 15.00 -2.40 -11.03
CA LYS A 153 13.64 -1.92 -11.32
C LYS A 153 13.39 -0.51 -10.81
N LEU A 154 13.76 -0.23 -9.55
CA LEU A 154 13.61 1.10 -8.96
C LEU A 154 14.44 2.15 -9.71
N GLU A 155 15.69 1.83 -10.05
CA GLU A 155 16.58 2.74 -10.77
C GLU A 155 16.09 3.02 -12.19
N GLU A 156 15.72 1.98 -12.94
CA GLU A 156 15.21 2.10 -14.31
C GLU A 156 13.90 2.89 -14.36
N PHE A 157 12.95 2.58 -13.48
CA PHE A 157 11.65 3.23 -13.53
C PHE A 157 11.69 4.65 -12.99
N ARG A 158 12.50 4.92 -11.96
CA ARG A 158 12.81 6.28 -11.51
C ARG A 158 13.34 7.11 -12.68
N GLU A 159 14.36 6.63 -13.39
CA GLU A 159 14.96 7.34 -14.52
C GLU A 159 13.92 7.59 -15.63
N THR A 160 13.08 6.60 -15.91
CA THR A 160 11.98 6.72 -16.88
C THR A 160 11.00 7.81 -16.47
N LEU A 161 10.51 7.80 -15.23
CA LEU A 161 9.58 8.81 -14.73
C LEU A 161 10.24 10.21 -14.75
N SER A 162 11.47 10.34 -14.25
CA SER A 162 12.12 11.65 -14.15
C SER A 162 12.60 12.21 -15.47
N VAL A 163 13.41 11.46 -16.21
CA VAL A 163 14.09 12.00 -17.39
C VAL A 163 13.17 12.05 -18.60
N ARG A 164 12.36 11.01 -18.82
CA ARG A 164 11.49 10.97 -20.00
C ARG A 164 10.21 11.76 -19.82
N HIS A 165 9.56 11.63 -18.66
CA HIS A 165 8.24 12.21 -18.44
C HIS A 165 8.28 13.54 -17.68
N GLY A 166 9.43 13.91 -17.11
CA GLY A 166 9.52 15.06 -16.21
C GLY A 166 8.65 14.90 -14.96
N LEU A 167 8.35 13.65 -14.59
CA LEU A 167 7.67 13.28 -13.35
C LEU A 167 8.70 13.14 -12.22
N LEU A 168 8.25 12.90 -11.00
CA LEU A 168 9.08 12.88 -9.77
C LEU A 168 9.70 14.24 -9.45
N ARG A 169 9.76 14.56 -8.16
CA ARG A 169 10.35 15.82 -7.71
C ARG A 169 11.84 15.65 -7.42
N GLU A 170 12.58 16.75 -7.55
CA GLU A 170 13.93 16.84 -7.00
C GLU A 170 13.89 17.45 -5.60
N ASP A 171 14.70 16.92 -4.69
CA ASP A 171 14.94 17.55 -3.41
C ASP A 171 15.74 18.84 -3.63
N PRO A 172 15.20 20.02 -3.28
CA PRO A 172 15.85 21.30 -3.53
C PRO A 172 17.19 21.46 -2.78
N ARG A 173 17.44 20.66 -1.74
CA ARG A 173 18.69 20.71 -0.98
C ARG A 173 19.80 19.87 -1.59
N THR A 174 19.45 18.76 -2.23
CA THR A 174 20.43 17.76 -2.70
C THR A 174 20.46 17.63 -4.22
N GLY A 175 19.47 18.16 -4.94
CA GLY A 175 19.29 17.99 -6.38
C GLY A 175 19.00 16.54 -6.78
N ARG A 176 18.64 15.68 -5.83
CA ARG A 176 18.35 14.26 -6.12
C ARG A 176 16.87 14.08 -6.37
N THR A 177 16.52 13.30 -7.40
CA THR A 177 15.16 12.79 -7.57
C THR A 177 14.74 12.02 -6.33
N VAL A 178 13.57 12.34 -5.78
CA VAL A 178 12.96 11.64 -4.65
C VAL A 178 11.61 11.09 -5.08
N TYR A 179 11.30 9.90 -4.60
CA TYR A 179 10.08 9.17 -4.93
C TYR A 179 9.68 8.27 -3.75
N GLY A 180 8.39 7.99 -3.65
CA GLY A 180 7.86 6.87 -2.88
C GLY A 180 7.81 5.61 -3.74
N PHE A 181 7.83 4.43 -3.10
CA PHE A 181 7.51 3.18 -3.78
C PHE A 181 6.59 2.29 -2.94
N ILE A 182 5.72 1.55 -3.63
CA ILE A 182 4.89 0.47 -3.05
C ILE A 182 5.19 -0.87 -3.73
#